data_AF-A0A2N5GQS6-F1
#
_entry.id   AF-A0A2N5GQS6-F1
#
_cell.length_a   1.000
_cell.length_b   1.000
_cell.length_c   1.000
_cell.angle_alpha   90.00
_cell.angle_beta   90.00
_cell.angle_gamma   90.00
#
_symmetry.space_group_name_H-M   'P 1'
#
loop_
_entity.id
_entity.type
_entity.pdbx_description
1 polymer ?
#
loop_
_entity_poly.entity_id
_entity_poly.type
_entity_poly.pdbx_seq_one_letter_code
_entity_poly.pdbx_strand_id
1 'polypeptide(L)'
;MKLGSEQRPIIVKVQTDEKIGTITKICKHFGWRFIIGIEPMEDLTDLRAALKDALTPGDVYSLCPCGSEKNISFAAEKNEKL
;
A
#
# COMPACT_ATOMS: atom_id res chain seq x y z
N MET A 1 6.52 36.04 0.19
CA MET A 1 6.37 35.36 1.50
C MET A 1 7.50 34.37 1.71
N LYS A 2 8.22 34.45 2.83
CA LYS A 2 9.41 33.64 3.13
C LYS A 2 9.01 32.24 3.63
N LEU A 3 9.64 31.19 3.11
CA LEU A 3 9.44 29.82 3.57
C LEU A 3 10.01 29.64 4.99
N GLY A 4 9.33 28.86 5.83
CA GLY A 4 9.71 28.68 7.23
C GLY A 4 9.24 29.80 8.16
N SER A 5 8.31 30.64 7.72
CA SER A 5 7.64 31.67 8.53
C SER A 5 6.31 31.16 9.10
N GLU A 6 5.69 31.88 10.03
CA GLU A 6 4.39 31.49 10.59
C GLU A 6 3.30 31.33 9.53
N GLN A 7 3.31 32.22 8.53
CA GLN A 7 2.33 32.21 7.43
C GLN A 7 2.64 31.13 6.38
N ARG A 8 3.87 30.62 6.33
CA ARG A 8 4.32 29.62 5.35
C ARG A 8 5.35 28.66 5.96
N PRO A 9 4.93 27.72 6.82
CA PRO A 9 5.83 26.74 7.43
C PRO A 9 6.34 25.73 6.40
N ILE A 10 7.45 25.08 6.72
CA ILE A 10 7.99 23.96 5.95
C ILE A 10 7.21 22.70 6.33
N ILE A 11 6.58 22.05 5.37
CA ILE A 11 5.84 20.81 5.59
C ILE A 11 6.68 19.64 5.06
N VAL A 12 6.95 18.66 5.91
CA VAL A 12 7.71 17.46 5.52
C VAL A 12 6.96 16.21 5.96
N LYS A 13 6.89 15.23 5.07
CA LYS A 13 6.33 13.90 5.34
C LYS A 13 7.47 12.90 5.41
N VAL A 14 7.52 12.09 6.46
CA VAL A 14 8.58 11.10 6.66
C VAL A 14 8.03 9.77 7.15
N GLN A 15 8.76 8.70 6.82
CA GLN A 15 8.38 7.33 7.18
C GLN A 15 9.02 6.84 8.48
N THR A 16 10.14 7.44 8.93
CA THR A 16 10.93 6.92 10.06
C THR A 16 11.31 8.01 11.07
N ASP A 17 11.38 7.63 12.35
CA ASP A 17 11.77 8.52 13.46
C ASP A 17 13.17 9.12 13.32
N GLU A 18 14.14 8.37 12.78
CA GLU A 18 15.50 8.90 12.54
C GLU A 18 15.50 10.11 11.61
N LYS A 19 14.62 10.10 10.59
CA LYS A 19 14.45 11.22 9.67
C LYS A 19 13.80 12.41 10.38
N ILE A 20 12.82 12.17 11.26
CA ILE A 20 12.21 13.22 12.09
C ILE A 20 13.29 13.95 12.91
N GLY A 21 14.15 13.20 13.58
CA GLY A 21 15.22 13.75 14.41
C GLY A 21 16.20 14.62 13.61
N THR A 22 16.58 14.15 12.43
CA THR A 22 17.50 14.88 11.53
C THR A 22 16.88 16.18 11.02
N ILE A 23 15.65 16.13 10.52
CA ILE A 23 14.93 17.30 9.99
C ILE A 23 14.66 18.32 11.09
N THR A 24 14.27 17.85 12.28
CA THR A 24 14.04 18.70 13.45
C THR A 24 15.29 19.50 13.82
N LYS A 25 16.48 18.87 13.83
CA LYS A 25 17.74 19.55 14.12
C LYS A 25 18.03 20.65 13.10
N ILE A 26 17.84 20.36 11.81
CA ILE A 26 18.06 21.32 10.72
C ILE A 26 17.10 22.51 10.85
N CYS A 27 15.79 22.27 10.96
CA CYS A 27 14.83 23.35 11.01
C CYS A 27 14.97 24.21 12.27
N LYS A 28 15.35 23.62 13.42
CA LYS A 28 15.67 24.36 14.64
C LYS A 28 16.92 25.22 14.49
N HIS A 29 17.98 24.70 13.86
CA HIS A 29 19.22 25.45 13.63
C HIS A 29 18.96 26.75 12.84
N PHE A 30 18.06 26.71 11.85
CA PHE A 30 17.71 27.87 11.03
C PHE A 30 16.53 28.70 11.57
N GLY A 31 15.94 28.34 12.71
CA GLY A 31 14.80 29.04 13.29
C GLY A 31 13.53 28.99 12.43
N TRP A 32 13.37 27.95 11.61
CA TRP A 32 12.21 27.81 10.73
C TRP A 32 11.01 27.22 11.47
N ARG A 33 9.81 27.67 11.10
CA ARG A 33 8.55 27.01 11.45
C ARG A 33 8.35 25.82 10.51
N PHE A 34 8.05 24.66 11.09
CA PHE A 34 7.87 23.42 10.34
C PHE A 34 6.78 22.54 10.94
N ILE A 35 6.20 21.67 10.11
CA ILE A 35 5.25 20.62 10.48
C ILE A 35 5.79 19.32 9.89
N ILE A 36 5.97 18.30 10.75
CA ILE A 36 6.40 16.96 10.31
C ILE A 36 5.22 16.01 10.44
N GLY A 37 4.80 15.43 9.33
CA GLY A 37 3.85 14.32 9.30
C GLY A 37 4.59 12.99 9.24
N ILE A 38 4.21 12.05 10.12
CA ILE A 38 4.66 10.67 10.02
C ILE A 38 3.64 9.95 9.14
N GLU A 39 4.06 9.52 7.96
CA GLU A 39 3.20 8.78 7.04
C GLU A 39 3.83 7.39 6.86
N PRO A 40 3.33 6.39 7.62
CA PRO A 40 4.01 5.09 7.77
C PRO A 40 3.79 4.14 6.58
N MET A 41 3.14 4.57 5.49
CA MET A 41 2.64 3.63 4.48
C MET A 41 2.86 4.15 3.06
N GLU A 42 3.59 3.38 2.27
CA GLU A 42 3.48 3.48 0.81
C GLU A 42 2.09 2.96 0.41
N ASP A 43 1.37 3.72 -0.40
CA ASP A 43 0.09 3.27 -0.93
C ASP A 43 0.33 2.22 -2.02
N LEU A 44 0.21 0.95 -1.64
CA LEU A 44 0.36 -0.20 -2.54
C LEU A 44 -0.98 -0.69 -3.09
N THR A 45 -2.05 0.11 -2.94
CA THR A 45 -3.41 -0.27 -3.35
C THR A 45 -3.46 -0.62 -4.84
N ASP A 46 -2.86 0.23 -5.68
CA ASP A 46 -2.78 0.01 -7.13
C ASP A 46 -1.89 -1.18 -7.49
N LEU A 47 -0.75 -1.35 -6.80
CA LEU A 47 0.13 -2.52 -7.01
C LEU A 47 -0.58 -3.82 -6.65
N ARG A 48 -1.36 -3.83 -5.56
CA ARG A 48 -2.16 -4.99 -5.14
C ARG A 48 -3.30 -5.28 -6.12
N ALA A 49 -3.91 -4.24 -6.70
CA ALA A 49 -4.92 -4.38 -7.74
C ALA A 49 -4.32 -4.97 -9.04
N ALA A 50 -3.18 -4.43 -9.49
CA ALA A 50 -2.47 -4.92 -10.66
C ALA A 50 -1.97 -6.37 -10.48
N LEU A 51 -1.46 -6.72 -9.30
CA LEU A 51 -1.08 -8.11 -8.99
C LEU A 51 -2.28 -9.04 -8.97
N LYS A 52 -3.44 -8.61 -8.44
CA LYS A 52 -4.66 -9.42 -8.48
C LYS A 52 -5.09 -9.69 -9.91
N ASP A 53 -5.11 -8.67 -10.76
CA ASP A 53 -5.48 -8.79 -12.19
C ASP A 53 -4.52 -9.71 -12.95
N ALA A 54 -3.21 -9.52 -12.77
CA ALA A 54 -2.19 -10.32 -13.43
C ALA A 54 -2.11 -11.78 -12.95
N LEU A 55 -2.44 -12.03 -11.67
CA LEU A 55 -2.41 -13.37 -11.07
C LEU A 55 -3.76 -14.08 -11.11
N THR A 56 -4.86 -13.39 -11.43
CA THR A 56 -6.12 -14.07 -11.72
C THR A 56 -5.97 -14.84 -13.03
N PRO A 57 -6.06 -16.19 -13.01
CA PRO A 57 -6.14 -16.94 -14.25
C PRO A 57 -7.39 -16.45 -14.99
N GLY A 58 -7.17 -15.93 -16.20
CA GLY A 58 -8.24 -15.40 -17.05
C GLY A 58 -9.40 -16.38 -17.08
N ASP A 59 -10.57 -15.87 -16.66
CA ASP A 59 -11.87 -16.52 -16.67
C ASP A 59 -11.82 -18.05 -16.43
N VAL A 60 -11.93 -18.47 -15.17
CA VAL A 60 -12.19 -19.88 -14.81
C VAL A 60 -13.53 -20.36 -15.42
N TYR A 61 -14.38 -19.44 -15.88
CA TYR A 61 -15.59 -19.70 -16.67
C TYR A 61 -15.40 -19.50 -18.18
N SER A 62 -14.16 -19.54 -18.68
CA SER A 62 -13.94 -19.72 -20.11
C SER A 62 -14.65 -21.01 -20.51
N LEU A 63 -15.81 -20.81 -21.15
CA LEU A 63 -16.74 -21.85 -21.56
C LEU A 63 -15.91 -22.93 -22.24
N CYS A 64 -15.79 -24.08 -21.57
CA CYS A 64 -15.23 -25.27 -22.19
C CYS A 64 -15.94 -25.43 -23.54
N PRO A 65 -15.22 -25.43 -24.68
CA PRO A 65 -15.83 -25.53 -26.01
C PRO A 65 -16.52 -26.88 -26.26
N CYS A 66 -16.60 -27.75 -25.25
CA CYS A 66 -17.21 -29.08 -25.31
C CYS A 66 -18.69 -29.14 -24.86
N GLY A 67 -19.36 -28.01 -24.60
CA GLY A 67 -20.82 -27.97 -24.45
C GLY A 67 -21.40 -28.97 -23.42
N SER A 68 -20.71 -29.18 -22.30
CA SER A 68 -21.09 -30.20 -21.32
C SER A 68 -21.56 -29.56 -20.02
N GLU A 69 -22.88 -29.50 -19.84
CA GLU A 69 -23.53 -29.24 -18.56
C GLU A 69 -23.27 -30.41 -17.60
N LYS A 70 -22.14 -30.40 -16.90
CA LYS A 70 -21.93 -31.31 -15.76
C LYS A 70 -21.49 -30.51 -14.55
N ASN A 71 -22.43 -30.38 -13.61
CA ASN A 71 -22.19 -30.00 -12.23
C ASN A 71 -21.06 -30.87 -11.66
N ILE A 72 -19.91 -30.26 -11.37
CA ILE A 72 -18.87 -30.91 -10.57
C ILE A 72 -19.22 -30.74 -9.09
N SER A 73 -19.73 -31.81 -8.48
CA SER A 73 -19.80 -31.91 -7.03
C SER A 73 -18.37 -31.97 -6.49
N PHE A 74 -17.93 -30.95 -5.75
CA PHE A 74 -16.69 -30.98 -4.99
C PHE A 74 -16.77 -32.09 -3.94
N ALA A 75 -16.10 -33.22 -4.17
CA ALA A 75 -15.81 -34.17 -3.11
C ALA A 75 -14.65 -33.59 -2.28
N ALA A 76 -14.96 -33.09 -1.09
CA ALA A 76 -13.97 -32.67 -0.10
C ALA A 76 -13.35 -33.92 0.55
N GLU A 77 -12.12 -34.23 0.19
CA GLU A 77 -11.35 -35.31 0.84
C GLU A 77 -10.76 -34.79 2.15
N LYS A 78 -11.42 -35.07 3.28
CA LYS A 78 -10.84 -34.85 4.61
C LYS A 78 -9.74 -35.91 4.84
N ASN A 79 -8.48 -35.49 4.82
CA ASN A 79 -7.39 -36.28 5.36
C ASN A 79 -7.04 -35.81 6.78
N GLU A 80 -7.64 -36.46 7.77
CA GLU A 80 -7.17 -36.45 9.16
C GLU A 80 -6.79 -37.90 9.49
N LYS A 81 -5.48 -38.19 9.52
CA LYS A 81 -4.96 -39.45 10.06
C LYS A 81 -4.46 -39.21 11.48
N LEU A 82 -5.02 -40.00 12.40
CA LEU A 82 -4.50 -40.26 13.74
C LEU A 82 -3.06 -40.78 13.70
#